data_AF-A0A7K2MGS0-F1
#
_entry.id   AF-A0A7K2MGS0-F1
#
_cell.length_a   1.000
_cell.length_b   1.000
_cell.length_c   1.000
_cell.angle_alpha   90.00
_cell.angle_beta   90.00
_cell.angle_gamma   90.00
#
_symmetry.space_group_name_H-M   'P 1'
#
loop_
_entity.id
_entity.type
_entity.pdbx_description
1 polymer ?
#
loop_
_entity_poly.entity_id
_entity_poly.type
_entity_poly.pdbx_seq_one_letter_code
_entity_poly.pdbx_strand_id
1 'polypeptide(L)'
;MLRAFLRTAAARARSRPPRPAPDDDVLLDAPDDRLAPALVAAARGEHGAAAALLAGTRANAEWDHRDRYATRLAAFARSRAEWLDAWRATAPDDPDALLVAARLTVHRHWDSPARAELLREVIPSVVAAAEAAGPVDPVPWRTALDAARGARAPHTEFERLWEQAVRRSPHHYGSHVAALEYLADASPGAHGECLDFAETAAQDAPEDALVRALPLRAAFACLTATGTGTGTSAPG
;
A
#
# COMPACT_ATOMS: atom_id res chain seq x y z
N MET A 1 7.22 -11.02 24.48
CA MET A 1 8.31 -11.92 24.92
C MET A 1 8.53 -12.97 23.82
N LEU A 2 9.58 -12.81 23.01
CA LEU A 2 9.90 -13.70 21.88
C LEU A 2 10.32 -15.10 22.36
N ARG A 3 9.80 -16.14 21.71
CA ARG A 3 10.34 -17.50 21.81
C ARG A 3 10.54 -18.12 20.43
N ALA A 4 11.73 -18.70 20.30
CA ALA A 4 12.34 -19.33 19.14
C ALA A 4 11.66 -20.63 18.69
N PHE A 5 11.83 -20.97 17.41
CA PHE A 5 11.96 -22.37 16.97
C PHE A 5 12.88 -22.48 15.75
N LEU A 6 14.04 -23.10 15.97
CA LEU A 6 14.82 -23.79 14.95
C LEU A 6 14.18 -25.15 14.68
N ARG A 7 13.93 -25.51 13.41
CA ARG A 7 13.91 -26.91 12.96
C ARG A 7 14.53 -27.03 11.58
N THR A 8 15.55 -27.88 11.53
CA THR A 8 16.22 -28.42 10.35
C THR A 8 15.24 -29.22 9.49
N ALA A 9 15.19 -28.94 8.19
CA ALA A 9 14.50 -29.76 7.20
C ALA A 9 15.50 -30.32 6.18
N ALA A 10 15.60 -31.64 6.13
CA ALA A 10 16.39 -32.39 5.17
C ALA A 10 15.85 -32.19 3.74
N ALA A 11 16.76 -32.03 2.77
CA ALA A 11 16.45 -31.85 1.37
C ALA A 11 15.81 -33.11 0.76
N ARG A 12 14.56 -33.00 0.31
CA ARG A 12 13.91 -33.98 -0.56
C ARG A 12 13.84 -33.37 -1.97
N ALA A 13 14.57 -33.94 -2.92
CA ALA A 13 14.57 -33.51 -4.31
C ALA A 13 13.14 -33.58 -4.87
N ARG A 14 12.53 -32.43 -5.16
CA ARG A 14 11.24 -32.35 -5.86
C ARG A 14 11.52 -32.25 -7.35
N SER A 15 10.99 -33.19 -8.10
CA SER A 15 10.92 -33.16 -9.56
C SER A 15 10.17 -31.91 -10.03
N ARG A 16 10.81 -31.11 -10.89
CA ARG A 16 10.25 -29.88 -11.44
C ARG A 16 9.13 -30.22 -12.43
N PRO A 17 7.90 -29.67 -12.30
CA PRO A 17 6.86 -29.85 -13.29
C PRO A 17 7.24 -29.15 -14.61
N PRO A 18 6.73 -29.62 -15.77
CA PRO A 18 7.00 -29.02 -17.05
C PRO A 18 6.49 -27.57 -17.09
N ARG A 19 7.26 -26.70 -17.77
CA ARG A 19 6.97 -25.28 -17.91
C ARG A 19 5.66 -25.11 -18.72
N PRO A 20 4.70 -24.28 -18.26
CA PRO A 20 3.54 -23.96 -19.07
C PRO A 20 3.97 -23.31 -20.39
N ALA A 21 3.19 -23.55 -21.45
CA ALA A 21 3.38 -22.90 -22.74
C ALA A 21 3.36 -21.37 -22.58
N PRO A 22 4.04 -20.59 -23.44
CA PRO A 22 3.93 -19.14 -23.41
C PRO A 22 2.53 -18.76 -23.89
N ASP A 23 1.58 -18.70 -22.97
CA ASP A 23 0.24 -18.15 -23.21
C ASP A 23 0.31 -16.63 -23.14
N ASP A 24 -0.13 -16.02 -24.24
CA ASP A 24 -0.52 -14.64 -24.50
C ASP A 24 0.45 -13.53 -24.07
N ASP A 25 0.61 -12.52 -24.91
CA ASP A 25 1.31 -11.28 -24.56
C ASP A 25 0.57 -10.63 -23.37
N VAL A 26 0.96 -10.99 -22.15
CA VAL A 26 0.51 -10.35 -20.92
C VAL A 26 1.04 -8.92 -20.97
N LEU A 27 0.20 -8.00 -21.45
CA LEU A 27 0.47 -6.58 -21.39
C LEU A 27 0.52 -6.19 -19.91
N LEU A 28 1.73 -6.03 -19.38
CA LEU A 28 1.99 -5.63 -17.99
C LEU A 28 1.34 -4.28 -17.63
N ASP A 29 0.97 -3.49 -18.66
CA ASP A 29 0.29 -2.19 -18.57
C ASP A 29 -1.13 -2.20 -19.17
N ALA A 30 -1.82 -3.34 -19.19
CA ALA A 30 -3.22 -3.37 -19.64
C ALA A 30 -4.02 -2.31 -18.87
N PRO A 31 -4.73 -1.39 -19.58
CA PRO A 31 -5.57 -0.41 -18.94
C PRO A 31 -6.54 -1.12 -17.99
N ASP A 32 -6.63 -0.64 -16.77
CA ASP A 32 -7.58 -1.16 -15.81
C ASP A 32 -9.00 -0.77 -16.28
N ASP A 33 -9.71 -1.73 -16.87
CA ASP A 33 -11.00 -1.50 -17.56
C ASP A 33 -12.05 -0.82 -16.69
N ARG A 34 -11.94 -0.95 -15.35
CA ARG A 34 -12.84 -0.30 -14.39
C ARG A 34 -12.42 1.13 -14.07
N LEU A 35 -11.11 1.38 -13.94
CA LEU A 35 -10.59 2.71 -13.58
C LEU A 35 -10.49 3.65 -14.77
N ALA A 36 -10.15 3.15 -15.97
CA ALA A 36 -9.93 3.99 -17.14
C ALA A 36 -11.16 4.86 -17.48
N PRO A 37 -12.41 4.34 -17.50
CA PRO A 37 -13.60 5.17 -17.69
C PRO A 37 -13.77 6.24 -16.61
N ALA A 38 -13.44 5.93 -15.35
CA ALA A 38 -13.54 6.88 -14.25
C ALA A 38 -12.53 8.03 -14.40
N LEU A 39 -11.29 7.74 -14.82
CA LEU A 39 -10.29 8.78 -15.10
C LEU A 39 -10.65 9.64 -16.32
N VAL A 40 -11.24 9.03 -17.35
CA VAL A 40 -11.74 9.74 -18.53
C VAL A 40 -12.88 10.70 -18.18
N ALA A 41 -13.81 10.28 -17.31
CA ALA A 41 -14.85 11.17 -16.78
C ALA A 41 -14.25 12.28 -15.88
N ALA A 42 -13.31 11.92 -15.01
CA ALA A 42 -12.61 12.87 -14.14
C ALA A 42 -11.87 13.96 -14.94
N ALA A 43 -11.27 13.60 -16.07
CA ALA A 43 -10.63 14.56 -16.98
C ALA A 43 -11.62 15.58 -17.59
N ARG A 44 -12.92 15.28 -17.59
CA ARG A 44 -14.00 16.21 -17.96
C ARG A 44 -14.60 16.97 -16.77
N GLY A 45 -14.04 16.79 -15.57
CA GLY A 45 -14.52 17.39 -14.33
C GLY A 45 -15.61 16.58 -13.62
N GLU A 46 -15.95 15.39 -14.12
CA GLU A 46 -17.01 14.56 -13.55
C GLU A 46 -16.45 13.60 -12.49
N HIS A 47 -16.98 13.62 -11.27
CA HIS A 47 -16.54 12.73 -10.19
C HIS A 47 -17.45 11.49 -10.00
N GLY A 48 -18.64 11.47 -10.61
CA GLY A 48 -19.63 10.40 -10.40
C GLY A 48 -19.13 9.00 -10.73
N ALA A 49 -18.33 8.82 -11.79
CA ALA A 49 -17.77 7.53 -12.15
C ALA A 49 -16.72 7.04 -11.14
N ALA A 50 -15.90 7.96 -10.58
CA ALA A 50 -14.93 7.63 -9.54
C ALA A 50 -15.62 7.28 -8.21
N ALA A 51 -16.64 8.05 -7.84
CA ALA A 51 -17.48 7.77 -6.67
C ALA A 51 -18.14 6.40 -6.77
N ALA A 52 -18.80 6.10 -7.90
CA ALA A 52 -19.44 4.82 -8.13
C ALA A 52 -18.45 3.63 -8.09
N LEU A 53 -17.25 3.82 -8.66
CA LEU A 53 -16.19 2.82 -8.64
C LEU A 53 -15.71 2.50 -7.21
N LEU A 54 -15.43 3.53 -6.40
CA LEU A 54 -14.99 3.35 -5.02
C LEU A 54 -16.11 2.81 -4.12
N ALA A 55 -17.35 3.27 -4.29
CA ALA A 55 -18.49 2.74 -3.58
C ALA A 55 -18.71 1.25 -3.90
N GLY A 56 -18.55 0.85 -5.17
CA GLY A 56 -18.64 -0.54 -5.61
C GLY A 56 -17.57 -1.44 -4.98
N THR A 57 -16.32 -1.00 -4.92
CA THR A 57 -15.26 -1.78 -4.25
C THR A 57 -15.53 -1.94 -2.76
N ARG A 58 -16.07 -0.90 -2.09
CA ARG A 58 -16.44 -0.96 -0.67
C ARG A 58 -17.61 -1.90 -0.41
N ALA A 59 -18.65 -1.86 -1.24
CA ALA A 59 -19.82 -2.73 -1.11
C ALA A 59 -19.47 -4.21 -1.26
N ASN A 60 -18.47 -4.54 -2.09
CA ASN A 60 -18.04 -5.90 -2.37
C ASN A 60 -16.79 -6.33 -1.55
N ALA A 61 -16.33 -5.50 -0.62
CA ALA A 61 -15.12 -5.74 0.16
C ALA A 61 -13.84 -6.01 -0.68
N GLU A 62 -13.75 -5.39 -1.86
CA GLU A 62 -12.61 -5.50 -2.77
C GLU A 62 -11.47 -4.56 -2.34
N TRP A 63 -10.91 -4.79 -1.16
CA TRP A 63 -10.02 -3.82 -0.50
C TRP A 63 -8.74 -3.51 -1.28
N ASP A 64 -8.14 -4.50 -1.94
CA ASP A 64 -6.95 -4.27 -2.77
C ASP A 64 -7.27 -3.42 -4.01
N HIS A 65 -8.43 -3.62 -4.65
CA HIS A 65 -8.88 -2.76 -5.74
C HIS A 65 -9.16 -1.34 -5.25
N ARG A 66 -9.83 -1.23 -4.10
CA ARG A 66 -10.12 0.06 -3.46
C ARG A 66 -8.84 0.85 -3.16
N ASP A 67 -7.82 0.22 -2.58
CA ASP A 67 -6.53 0.86 -2.30
C ASP A 67 -5.83 1.31 -3.59
N ARG A 68 -5.81 0.44 -4.62
CA ARG A 68 -5.23 0.75 -5.93
C ARG A 68 -5.94 1.93 -6.60
N TYR A 69 -7.27 1.95 -6.59
CA TYR A 69 -8.08 3.03 -7.18
C TYR A 69 -7.93 4.33 -6.43
N ALA A 70 -8.00 4.31 -5.09
CA ALA A 70 -7.78 5.51 -4.28
C ALA A 70 -6.38 6.11 -4.52
N THR A 71 -5.35 5.27 -4.66
CA THR A 71 -3.98 5.72 -5.01
C THR A 71 -3.95 6.48 -6.32
N ARG A 72 -4.54 5.89 -7.37
CA ARG A 72 -4.48 6.47 -8.72
C ARG A 72 -5.36 7.71 -8.85
N LEU A 73 -6.52 7.73 -8.19
CA LEU A 73 -7.37 8.92 -8.12
C LEU A 73 -6.72 10.04 -7.33
N ALA A 74 -6.01 9.74 -6.24
CA ALA A 74 -5.21 10.75 -5.52
C ALA A 74 -4.05 11.29 -6.39
N ALA A 75 -3.38 10.42 -7.16
CA ALA A 75 -2.36 10.84 -8.11
C ALA A 75 -2.94 11.74 -9.23
N PHE A 76 -4.14 11.43 -9.73
CA PHE A 76 -4.87 12.28 -10.67
C PHE A 76 -5.24 13.64 -10.03
N ALA A 77 -5.80 13.64 -8.82
CA ALA A 77 -6.16 14.85 -8.10
C ALA A 77 -4.95 15.74 -7.77
N ARG A 78 -3.74 15.17 -7.70
CA ARG A 78 -2.50 15.96 -7.53
C ARG A 78 -2.27 16.92 -8.70
N SER A 79 -2.59 16.53 -9.93
CA SER A 79 -2.47 17.38 -11.12
C SER A 79 -3.76 18.14 -11.48
N ARG A 80 -4.89 17.75 -10.88
CA ARG A 80 -6.23 18.32 -11.10
C ARG A 80 -6.95 18.52 -9.76
N ALA A 81 -6.43 19.44 -8.94
CA ALA A 81 -6.95 19.65 -7.58
C ALA A 81 -8.43 20.09 -7.59
N GLU A 82 -8.81 20.89 -8.59
CA GLU A 82 -10.17 21.40 -8.79
C GLU A 82 -11.22 20.30 -8.93
N TRP A 83 -10.84 19.13 -9.46
CA TRP A 83 -11.74 17.99 -9.60
C TRP A 83 -12.14 17.42 -8.24
N LEU A 84 -11.17 17.25 -7.34
CA LEU A 84 -11.44 16.74 -6.00
C LEU A 84 -12.11 17.79 -5.12
N ASP A 85 -11.74 19.06 -5.27
CA ASP A 85 -12.39 20.17 -4.58
C ASP A 85 -13.88 20.26 -4.95
N ALA A 86 -14.21 20.12 -6.23
CA ALA A 86 -15.59 20.08 -6.70
C ALA A 86 -16.37 18.88 -6.11
N TRP A 87 -15.78 17.68 -6.11
CA TRP A 87 -16.40 16.49 -5.51
C TRP A 87 -16.72 16.72 -4.03
N ARG A 88 -15.75 17.21 -3.25
CA ARG A 88 -15.93 17.50 -1.82
C ARG A 88 -16.91 18.63 -1.56
N ALA A 89 -17.01 19.62 -2.45
CA ALA A 89 -18.01 20.69 -2.33
C ALA A 89 -19.44 20.16 -2.53
N THR A 90 -19.63 19.21 -3.45
CA THR A 90 -20.94 18.61 -3.73
C THR A 90 -21.35 17.52 -2.74
N ALA A 91 -20.38 16.83 -2.15
CA ALA A 91 -20.62 15.73 -1.21
C ALA A 91 -19.53 15.73 -0.10
N PRO A 92 -19.62 16.64 0.89
CA PRO A 92 -18.58 16.84 1.89
C PRO A 92 -18.34 15.63 2.79
N ASP A 93 -19.40 14.85 3.03
CA ASP A 93 -19.38 13.65 3.88
C ASP A 93 -19.21 12.35 3.09
N ASP A 94 -18.90 12.43 1.78
CA ASP A 94 -18.64 11.24 0.97
C ASP A 94 -17.36 10.53 1.45
N PRO A 95 -17.46 9.29 1.98
CA PRO A 95 -16.31 8.57 2.52
C PRO A 95 -15.24 8.29 1.44
N ASP A 96 -15.63 8.19 0.18
CA ASP A 96 -14.74 7.92 -0.94
C ASP A 96 -13.95 9.18 -1.34
N ALA A 97 -14.60 10.35 -1.31
CA ALA A 97 -13.93 11.64 -1.49
C ALA A 97 -12.95 11.95 -0.35
N LEU A 98 -13.36 11.68 0.90
CA LEU A 98 -12.53 11.85 2.09
C LEU A 98 -11.29 10.94 2.05
N LEU A 99 -11.44 9.68 1.62
CA LEU A 99 -10.32 8.77 1.43
C LEU A 99 -9.31 9.30 0.39
N VAL A 100 -9.80 9.71 -0.79
CA VAL A 100 -8.94 10.26 -1.85
C VAL A 100 -8.22 11.53 -1.37
N ALA A 101 -8.91 12.40 -0.62
CA ALA A 101 -8.33 13.61 -0.06
C ALA A 101 -7.25 13.31 0.99
N ALA A 102 -7.51 12.41 1.94
CA ALA A 102 -6.52 12.00 2.94
C ALA A 102 -5.25 11.45 2.27
N ARG A 103 -5.42 10.62 1.24
CA ARG A 103 -4.30 10.04 0.51
C ARG A 103 -3.53 11.06 -0.32
N LEU A 104 -4.22 12.00 -0.95
CA LEU A 104 -3.58 13.12 -1.66
C LEU A 104 -2.74 13.97 -0.70
N THR A 105 -3.27 14.28 0.48
CA THR A 105 -2.55 15.05 1.52
C THR A 105 -1.25 14.35 1.93
N VAL A 106 -1.31 13.07 2.26
CA VAL A 106 -0.13 12.27 2.61
C VAL A 106 0.89 12.26 1.46
N HIS A 107 0.42 12.00 0.23
CA HIS A 107 1.29 11.96 -0.95
C HIS A 107 1.95 13.32 -1.26
N ARG A 108 1.26 14.45 -1.05
CA ARG A 108 1.85 15.79 -1.23
C ARG A 108 3.02 16.05 -0.28
N HIS A 109 2.98 15.50 0.94
CA HIS A 109 4.06 15.68 1.91
C HIS A 109 5.25 14.75 1.68
N TRP A 110 5.07 13.65 0.92
CA TRP A 110 6.12 12.67 0.66
C TRP A 110 7.36 13.21 -0.07
N ASP A 111 7.18 14.19 -0.94
CA ASP A 111 8.28 14.81 -1.70
C ASP A 111 8.91 16.01 -0.97
N SER A 112 8.42 16.36 0.22
CA SER A 112 8.91 17.53 0.96
C SER A 112 10.21 17.22 1.73
N PRO A 113 11.17 18.16 1.83
CA PRO A 113 12.27 18.04 2.78
C PRO A 113 11.79 18.08 4.25
N ALA A 114 10.66 18.76 4.52
CA ALA A 114 10.04 18.86 5.85
C ALA A 114 9.02 17.74 6.13
N ARG A 115 9.00 16.70 5.29
CA ARG A 115 8.06 15.58 5.28
C ARG A 115 7.70 14.98 6.64
N ALA A 116 8.70 14.76 7.50
CA ALA A 116 8.45 14.14 8.80
C ALA A 116 7.62 15.04 9.73
N GLU A 117 7.83 16.36 9.69
CA GLU A 117 7.02 17.32 10.46
C GLU A 117 5.62 17.43 9.87
N LEU A 118 5.52 17.67 8.56
CA LEU A 118 4.24 17.83 7.88
C LEU A 118 3.34 16.59 8.03
N LEU A 119 3.92 15.39 8.00
CA LEU A 119 3.16 14.17 8.22
C LEU A 119 2.72 13.99 9.67
N ARG A 120 3.56 14.36 10.66
CA ARG A 120 3.15 14.37 12.07
C ARG A 120 1.94 15.27 12.31
N GLU A 121 1.91 16.43 11.67
CA GLU A 121 0.78 17.37 11.77
C GLU A 121 -0.53 16.80 11.22
N VAL A 122 -0.49 16.04 10.12
CA VAL A 122 -1.72 15.51 9.48
C VAL A 122 -2.17 14.15 10.00
N ILE A 123 -1.31 13.37 10.66
CA ILE A 123 -1.65 12.04 11.20
C ILE A 123 -2.96 12.05 12.01
N PRO A 124 -3.20 12.97 12.97
CA PRO A 124 -4.46 12.98 13.73
C PRO A 124 -5.70 13.10 12.85
N SER A 125 -5.63 13.92 11.79
CA SER A 125 -6.73 14.11 10.84
C SER A 125 -6.94 12.88 9.96
N VAL A 126 -5.85 12.25 9.51
CA VAL A 126 -5.91 11.00 8.72
C VAL A 126 -6.50 9.85 9.56
N VAL A 127 -6.11 9.74 10.83
CA VAL A 127 -6.65 8.74 11.76
C VAL A 127 -8.13 9.01 12.05
N ALA A 128 -8.53 10.25 12.30
CA ALA A 128 -9.94 10.59 12.50
C ALA A 128 -10.81 10.25 11.27
N ALA A 129 -10.30 10.51 10.06
CA ALA A 129 -10.97 10.10 8.82
C ALA A 129 -11.07 8.56 8.70
N ALA A 130 -10.03 7.83 9.11
CA ALA A 130 -10.04 6.37 9.11
C ALA A 130 -11.00 5.76 10.14
N GLU A 131 -11.19 6.41 11.29
CA GLU A 131 -12.19 6.03 12.28
C GLU A 131 -13.61 6.28 11.77
N ALA A 132 -13.83 7.42 11.12
CA ALA A 132 -15.13 7.81 10.55
C ALA A 132 -15.57 6.90 9.38
N ALA A 133 -14.62 6.32 8.62
CA ALA A 133 -14.92 5.42 7.51
C ALA A 133 -15.58 4.09 7.92
N GLY A 134 -15.59 3.78 9.22
CA GLY A 134 -16.30 2.63 9.78
C GLY A 134 -15.40 1.41 10.07
N PRO A 135 -16.01 0.30 10.51
CA PRO A 135 -15.28 -0.77 11.17
C PRO A 135 -14.67 -1.83 10.23
N VAL A 136 -14.92 -1.76 8.91
CA VAL A 136 -14.57 -2.85 7.99
C VAL A 136 -13.50 -2.48 6.96
N ASP A 137 -13.34 -1.20 6.62
CA ASP A 137 -12.48 -0.76 5.52
C ASP A 137 -11.02 -0.58 5.99
N PRO A 138 -10.05 -1.40 5.52
CA PRO A 138 -8.65 -1.27 5.91
C PRO A 138 -7.92 -0.12 5.18
N VAL A 139 -8.48 0.41 4.09
CA VAL A 139 -7.78 1.32 3.18
C VAL A 139 -7.48 2.71 3.80
N PRO A 140 -8.37 3.32 4.59
CA PRO A 140 -8.05 4.51 5.37
C PRO A 140 -6.89 4.28 6.36
N TRP A 141 -6.85 3.11 7.01
CA TRP A 141 -5.77 2.76 7.94
C TRP A 141 -4.45 2.51 7.22
N ARG A 142 -4.48 1.94 6.02
CA ARG A 142 -3.30 1.88 5.14
C ARG A 142 -2.75 3.29 4.87
N THR A 143 -3.62 4.27 4.61
CA THR A 143 -3.19 5.68 4.42
C THR A 143 -2.56 6.27 5.69
N ALA A 144 -3.07 5.91 6.87
CA ALA A 144 -2.45 6.28 8.15
C ALA A 144 -1.07 5.62 8.35
N LEU A 145 -0.88 4.38 7.89
CA LEU A 145 0.42 3.69 7.94
C LEU A 145 1.48 4.41 7.08
N ASP A 146 1.12 4.89 5.88
CA ASP A 146 2.05 5.67 5.06
C ASP A 146 2.44 6.98 5.76
N ALA A 147 1.46 7.66 6.35
CA ALA A 147 1.69 8.90 7.09
C ALA A 147 2.63 8.67 8.28
N ALA A 148 2.38 7.60 9.05
CA ALA A 148 3.21 7.21 10.18
C ALA A 148 4.63 6.81 9.77
N ARG A 149 4.77 6.02 8.68
CA ARG A 149 6.08 5.71 8.11
C ARG A 149 6.83 6.99 7.77
N GLY A 150 6.12 7.97 7.21
CA GLY A 150 6.73 9.21 6.80
C GLY A 150 7.05 10.25 7.82
N ALA A 151 6.26 10.28 8.87
CA ALA A 151 6.56 10.93 10.12
C ALA A 151 7.80 10.33 10.81
N ARG A 152 8.24 9.13 10.41
CA ARG A 152 9.16 8.27 11.16
C ARG A 152 8.62 8.01 12.57
N ALA A 153 7.34 7.65 12.63
CA ALA A 153 6.64 7.42 13.88
C ALA A 153 7.37 6.35 14.73
N PRO A 154 7.37 6.49 16.07
CA PRO A 154 7.86 5.45 16.96
C PRO A 154 7.15 4.12 16.69
N HIS A 155 7.86 3.02 16.95
CA HIS A 155 7.35 1.66 16.71
C HIS A 155 5.98 1.41 17.33
N THR A 156 5.78 1.84 18.58
CA THR A 156 4.51 1.68 19.31
C THR A 156 3.34 2.39 18.65
N GLU A 157 3.57 3.55 18.03
CA GLU A 157 2.52 4.28 17.31
C GLU A 157 2.19 3.58 15.98
N PHE A 158 3.23 3.11 15.27
CA PHE A 158 3.05 2.35 14.03
C PHE A 158 2.28 1.05 14.29
N GLU A 159 2.65 0.29 15.33
CA GLU A 159 1.98 -0.94 15.74
C GLU A 159 0.49 -0.71 16.04
N ARG A 160 0.14 0.38 16.73
CA ARG A 160 -1.26 0.73 17.00
C ARG A 160 -2.07 0.91 15.72
N LEU A 161 -1.52 1.57 14.71
CA LEU A 161 -2.18 1.75 13.41
C LEU A 161 -2.24 0.45 12.61
N TRP A 162 -1.18 -0.35 12.70
CA TRP A 162 -1.08 -1.66 12.07
C TRP A 162 -2.18 -2.61 12.58
N GLU A 163 -2.38 -2.68 13.90
CA GLU A 163 -3.45 -3.47 14.51
C GLU A 163 -4.83 -3.09 13.98
N GLN A 164 -5.07 -1.80 13.71
CA GLN A 164 -6.34 -1.34 13.17
C GLN A 164 -6.54 -1.79 11.72
N ALA A 165 -5.49 -1.80 10.90
CA ALA A 165 -5.54 -2.30 9.54
C ALA A 165 -5.77 -3.83 9.50
N VAL A 166 -4.97 -4.59 10.25
CA VAL A 166 -5.03 -6.07 10.28
C VAL A 166 -6.35 -6.57 10.87
N ARG A 167 -6.89 -5.89 11.90
CA ARG A 167 -8.22 -6.23 12.46
C ARG A 167 -9.33 -6.17 11.41
N ARG A 168 -9.21 -5.28 10.42
CA ARG A 168 -10.22 -5.06 9.37
C ARG A 168 -10.02 -6.00 8.19
N SER A 169 -8.78 -6.20 7.79
CA SER A 169 -8.42 -7.16 6.75
C SER A 169 -7.02 -7.71 7.01
N PRO A 170 -6.90 -8.94 7.57
CA PRO A 170 -5.62 -9.52 7.94
C PRO A 170 -4.64 -9.70 6.78
N HIS A 171 -5.13 -9.75 5.55
CA HIS A 171 -4.35 -10.05 4.35
C HIS A 171 -4.36 -8.91 3.32
N HIS A 172 -4.79 -7.70 3.70
CA HIS A 172 -4.79 -6.53 2.80
C HIS A 172 -3.37 -6.19 2.34
N TYR A 173 -3.10 -6.35 1.05
CA TYR A 173 -1.74 -6.28 0.51
C TYR A 173 -1.11 -4.90 0.72
N GLY A 174 -1.87 -3.83 0.51
CA GLY A 174 -1.38 -2.46 0.67
C GLY A 174 -0.90 -2.15 2.10
N SER A 175 -1.58 -2.68 3.12
CA SER A 175 -1.17 -2.52 4.52
C SER A 175 0.13 -3.28 4.80
N HIS A 176 0.22 -4.53 4.36
CA HIS A 176 1.43 -5.35 4.53
C HIS A 176 2.64 -4.75 3.82
N VAL A 177 2.45 -4.16 2.64
CA VAL A 177 3.48 -3.40 1.94
C VAL A 177 3.95 -2.22 2.77
N ALA A 178 3.05 -1.43 3.36
CA ALA A 178 3.43 -0.30 4.20
C ALA A 178 4.21 -0.73 5.45
N ALA A 179 3.84 -1.85 6.08
CA ALA A 179 4.58 -2.44 7.20
C ALA A 179 5.98 -2.92 6.80
N LEU A 180 6.09 -3.64 5.68
CA LEU A 180 7.37 -4.06 5.11
C LEU A 180 8.30 -2.87 4.85
N GLU A 181 7.78 -1.80 4.24
CA GLU A 181 8.56 -0.58 3.97
C GLU A 181 8.98 0.15 5.26
N TYR A 182 8.12 0.17 6.29
CA TYR A 182 8.47 0.73 7.59
C TYR A 182 9.60 -0.05 8.27
N LEU A 183 9.53 -1.39 8.25
CA LEU A 183 10.58 -2.26 8.80
C LEU A 183 11.92 -2.04 8.10
N ALA A 184 11.91 -1.95 6.77
CA ALA A 184 13.10 -1.69 5.97
C ALA A 184 13.72 -0.32 6.29
N ASP A 185 12.89 0.73 6.47
CA ASP A 185 13.36 2.08 6.84
C ASP A 185 13.93 2.14 8.27
N ALA A 186 13.40 1.33 9.20
CA ALA A 186 13.77 1.35 10.60
C ALA A 186 15.11 0.66 10.91
N SER A 187 15.55 -0.28 10.07
CA SER A 187 16.75 -1.07 10.31
C SER A 187 17.54 -1.31 9.01
N PRO A 188 18.47 -0.40 8.65
CA PRO A 188 19.33 -0.55 7.49
C PRO A 188 20.19 -1.83 7.62
N GLY A 189 19.89 -2.85 6.80
CA GLY A 189 20.52 -4.18 6.88
C GLY A 189 19.56 -5.32 7.27
N ALA A 190 18.32 -5.00 7.67
CA ALA A 190 17.29 -5.96 8.06
C ALA A 190 16.62 -6.69 6.89
N HIS A 191 17.35 -6.97 5.82
CA HIS A 191 16.84 -7.73 4.67
C HIS A 191 16.27 -9.09 5.10
N GLY A 192 16.92 -9.75 6.08
CA GLY A 192 16.43 -11.00 6.68
C GLY A 192 15.09 -10.82 7.39
N GLU A 193 14.97 -9.83 8.28
CA GLU A 193 13.72 -9.58 9.02
C GLU A 193 12.57 -9.17 8.09
N CYS A 194 12.87 -8.39 7.04
CA CYS A 194 11.90 -8.02 6.01
C CYS A 194 11.40 -9.25 5.24
N LEU A 195 12.31 -10.17 4.90
CA LEU A 195 11.95 -11.41 4.23
C LEU A 195 11.15 -12.33 5.15
N ASP A 196 11.56 -12.50 6.40
CA ASP A 196 10.86 -13.31 7.41
C ASP A 196 9.43 -12.80 7.64
N PHE A 197 9.27 -11.47 7.77
CA PHE A 197 7.95 -10.83 7.84
C PHE A 197 7.11 -11.16 6.61
N ALA A 198 7.69 -11.00 5.41
CA ALA A 198 6.98 -11.21 4.17
C ALA A 198 6.58 -12.68 3.95
N GLU A 199 7.46 -13.62 4.29
CA GLU A 199 7.20 -15.06 4.21
C GLU A 199 6.12 -15.49 5.19
N THR A 200 6.17 -14.99 6.44
CA THR A 200 5.15 -15.26 7.44
C THR A 200 3.78 -14.76 6.96
N ALA A 201 3.69 -13.51 6.50
CA ALA A 201 2.46 -12.94 5.98
C ALA A 201 1.88 -13.72 4.78
N ALA A 202 2.75 -14.23 3.90
CA ALA A 202 2.34 -15.04 2.75
C ALA A 202 1.89 -16.46 3.15
N GLN A 203 2.49 -17.06 4.18
CA GLN A 203 2.15 -18.38 4.69
C GLN A 203 0.80 -18.39 5.41
N ASP A 204 0.47 -17.31 6.12
CA ASP A 204 -0.77 -17.17 6.87
C ASP A 204 -1.98 -16.81 5.98
N ALA A 205 -1.75 -16.49 4.71
CA ALA A 205 -2.78 -15.97 3.80
C ALA A 205 -3.45 -17.04 2.92
N PRO A 206 -4.74 -16.83 2.55
CA PRO A 206 -5.41 -17.61 1.52
C PRO A 206 -4.64 -17.66 0.20
N GLU A 207 -4.86 -18.70 -0.59
CA GLU A 207 -4.05 -18.96 -1.78
C GLU A 207 -4.15 -17.88 -2.87
N ASP A 208 -5.30 -17.23 -2.94
CA ASP A 208 -5.70 -16.19 -3.87
C ASP A 208 -5.38 -14.77 -3.36
N ALA A 209 -4.94 -14.63 -2.11
CA ALA A 209 -4.62 -13.33 -1.54
C ALA A 209 -3.34 -12.73 -2.16
N LEU A 210 -3.41 -11.46 -2.57
CA LEU A 210 -2.28 -10.74 -3.17
C LEU A 210 -1.05 -10.68 -2.25
N VAL A 211 -1.24 -10.74 -0.92
CA VAL A 211 -0.15 -10.78 0.06
C VAL A 211 0.78 -11.99 -0.11
N ARG A 212 0.35 -13.06 -0.80
CA ARG A 212 1.25 -14.17 -1.16
C ARG A 212 2.42 -13.73 -2.06
N ALA A 213 2.30 -12.59 -2.74
CA ALA A 213 3.38 -12.00 -3.53
C ALA A 213 4.36 -11.12 -2.72
N LEU A 214 4.11 -10.90 -1.42
CA LEU A 214 4.93 -10.03 -0.59
C LEU A 214 6.42 -10.47 -0.48
N PRO A 215 6.76 -11.77 -0.39
CA PRO A 215 8.17 -12.21 -0.38
C PRO A 215 8.92 -11.80 -1.64
N LEU A 216 8.27 -11.83 -2.81
CA LEU A 216 8.85 -11.38 -4.07
C LEU A 216 9.17 -9.88 -4.02
N ARG A 217 8.26 -9.07 -3.45
CA ARG A 217 8.49 -7.64 -3.25
C ARG A 217 9.67 -7.39 -2.31
N ALA A 218 9.73 -8.11 -1.19
CA ALA A 218 10.83 -8.00 -0.22
C ALA A 218 12.18 -8.34 -0.89
N ALA A 219 12.26 -9.46 -1.60
CA ALA A 219 13.45 -9.89 -2.31
C ALA A 219 13.88 -8.86 -3.38
N PHE A 220 12.93 -8.32 -4.16
CA PHE A 220 13.21 -7.28 -5.14
C PHE A 220 13.78 -6.02 -4.49
N ALA A 221 13.18 -5.55 -3.39
CA ALA A 221 13.69 -4.40 -2.65
C ALA A 221 15.13 -4.61 -2.18
N CYS A 222 15.45 -5.79 -1.62
CA CYS A 222 16.81 -6.17 -1.22
C CYS A 222 17.81 -6.07 -2.38
N LEU A 223 17.46 -6.64 -3.54
CA LEU A 223 18.32 -6.65 -4.72
C LEU A 223 18.58 -5.22 -5.23
N THR A 224 17.54 -4.38 -5.29
CA THR A 224 17.69 -2.99 -5.75
C THR A 224 18.48 -2.10 -4.77
N ALA A 225 18.40 -2.37 -3.47
CA ALA A 225 19.19 -1.65 -2.46
C ALA A 225 20.69 -1.98 -2.52
N THR A 226 21.05 -3.21 -2.91
CA THR A 226 22.47 -3.62 -3.04
C THR A 226 23.12 -3.14 -4.35
N GLY A 227 22.35 -3.00 -5.43
CA GLY A 227 22.86 -2.59 -6.74
C GLY A 227 23.27 -1.11 -6.85
N THR A 228 22.85 -0.25 -5.92
CA THR A 228 23.24 1.17 -5.87
C THR A 228 24.54 1.42 -5.10
N GLY A 229 25.12 0.39 -4.47
CA GLY A 229 26.33 0.50 -3.63
C GLY A 229 27.66 0.16 -4.32
N THR A 230 27.67 -0.33 -5.57
CA THR A 230 28.92 -0.71 -6.27
C THR A 230 29.24 0.27 -7.39
N GLY A 231 29.58 1.50 -7.02
CA GLY A 231 30.07 2.55 -7.92
C GLY A 231 31.30 3.24 -7.35
N THR A 232 32.48 2.76 -7.74
CA THR A 232 33.78 3.45 -7.71
C THR A 232 34.43 3.70 -6.33
N SER A 233 35.33 2.80 -5.95
CA SER A 233 36.62 3.20 -5.38
C SER A 233 37.72 2.55 -6.21
N ALA A 234 38.36 3.35 -7.06
CA ALA A 234 39.64 3.03 -7.67
C ALA A 234 40.75 3.50 -6.71
N PRO A 235 41.82 2.72 -6.49
CA PRO A 235 42.93 3.13 -5.64
C PRO A 235 43.81 4.13 -6.40
N GLY A 236 44.14 5.25 -5.74
CA GLY A 236 45.20 6.18 -6.11
C GLY A 236 46.17 6.32 -4.95
#